data_AF-A0A101P757-F1
#
_entry.id   AF-A0A101P757-F1
#
_cell.length_a   1.000
_cell.length_b   1.000
_cell.length_c   1.000
_cell.angle_alpha   90.00
_cell.angle_beta   90.00
_cell.angle_gamma   90.00
#
_symmetry.space_group_name_H-M   'P 1'
#
loop_
_entity.id
_entity.type
_entity.pdbx_description
1 polymer ?
#
loop_
_entity_poly.entity_id
_entity_poly.type
_entity_poly.pdbx_seq_one_letter_code
_entity_poly.pdbx_strand_id
1 'polypeptide(L)'
;MNDPRREIAATVADTGRPEAESALRVLRLAFGWAAEVLEQVDDSAGGSHALGALFALDEALEEGRTLDARLPGLLAAAAPGDRVAGDVEDRMRRHTELTEQVAAARADLAGLRAAEEALANRLAEHETLRRQVDELRRRERLVLALDALQEQQEVITDRLAALRGRDTGVEEALRTSSDALVRLSEDQLAVLAPQTRQLLDRAAAAQGELADAEDKYGQGIGQLAACQTRLAQIQETYGARLASLRRYAAADRDLARALGEPRGAAAGTATPRQHLSLAEVEAAAADMERRLRAADECLHQVIAEREARDHEGRSVVPWAR
;
A
#
# COMPACT_ATOMS: atom_id res chain seq x y z
N MET A 1 -13.05 19.78 -25.97
CA MET A 1 -13.34 18.34 -25.75
C MET A 1 -14.65 18.29 -24.99
N ASN A 2 -15.67 17.66 -25.56
CA ASN A 2 -16.95 17.51 -24.87
C ASN A 2 -16.75 16.59 -23.68
N ASP A 3 -17.23 17.01 -22.50
CA ASP A 3 -17.17 16.20 -21.28
C ASP A 3 -18.10 14.97 -21.48
N PRO A 4 -17.56 13.74 -21.52
CA PRO A 4 -18.35 12.54 -21.75
C PRO A 4 -19.45 12.36 -20.70
N ARG A 5 -19.26 12.89 -19.48
CA ARG A 5 -20.29 12.86 -18.42
C ARG A 5 -21.50 13.74 -18.77
N ARG A 6 -21.27 14.89 -19.41
CA ARG A 6 -22.35 15.78 -19.90
C ARG A 6 -23.08 15.16 -21.08
N GLU A 7 -22.37 14.49 -21.97
CA GLU A 7 -23.00 13.79 -23.10
C GLU A 7 -23.85 12.61 -22.63
N ILE A 8 -23.38 11.82 -21.65
CA ILE A 8 -24.16 10.75 -21.03
C ILE A 8 -25.45 11.30 -20.40
N ALA A 9 -25.35 12.35 -19.58
CA ALA A 9 -26.51 12.98 -18.95
C ALA A 9 -27.52 13.54 -19.98
N ALA A 10 -27.03 14.13 -21.06
CA ALA A 10 -27.87 14.62 -22.16
C ALA A 10 -28.58 13.47 -22.89
N THR A 11 -27.90 12.34 -23.13
CA THR A 11 -28.53 11.16 -23.76
C THR A 11 -29.56 10.46 -22.89
N VAL A 12 -29.42 10.52 -21.55
CA VAL A 12 -30.41 9.98 -20.61
C VAL A 12 -31.63 10.91 -20.50
N ALA A 13 -31.44 12.22 -20.65
CA ALA A 13 -32.52 13.21 -20.60
C ALA A 13 -33.34 13.32 -21.90
N ASP A 14 -32.83 12.80 -23.03
CA ASP A 14 -33.52 12.81 -24.33
C ASP A 14 -34.59 11.72 -24.39
N THR A 15 -35.83 12.07 -24.05
CA THR A 15 -37.00 11.17 -24.11
C THR A 15 -37.55 10.96 -25.53
N GLY A 16 -36.95 11.58 -26.55
CA GLY A 16 -37.42 11.49 -27.94
C GLY A 16 -36.96 10.24 -28.69
N ARG A 17 -36.06 9.45 -28.11
CA ARG A 17 -35.44 8.27 -28.75
C ARG A 17 -35.92 6.95 -28.15
N PRO A 18 -35.83 5.83 -28.90
CA PRO A 18 -36.06 4.51 -28.35
C PRO A 18 -35.09 4.23 -27.19
N GLU A 19 -35.61 3.76 -26.06
CA GLU A 19 -34.81 3.51 -24.84
C GLU A 19 -33.60 2.60 -25.09
N ALA A 20 -33.73 1.61 -25.98
CA ALA A 20 -32.64 0.72 -26.36
C ALA A 20 -31.49 1.44 -27.08
N GLU A 21 -31.79 2.43 -27.94
CA GLU A 21 -30.78 3.22 -28.65
C GLU A 21 -30.07 4.16 -27.68
N SER A 22 -30.82 4.80 -26.78
CA SER A 22 -30.26 5.65 -25.73
C SER A 22 -29.34 4.86 -24.79
N ALA A 23 -29.75 3.65 -24.37
CA ALA A 23 -28.93 2.77 -23.52
C ALA A 23 -27.62 2.33 -24.19
N LEU A 24 -27.66 1.89 -25.45
CA LEU A 24 -26.45 1.50 -26.19
C LEU A 24 -25.53 2.70 -26.46
N ARG A 25 -26.09 3.90 -26.65
CA ARG A 25 -25.31 5.12 -26.83
C ARG A 25 -24.62 5.55 -25.53
N VAL A 26 -25.30 5.43 -24.39
CA VAL A 26 -24.72 5.64 -23.06
C VAL A 26 -23.59 4.64 -22.82
N LEU A 27 -23.79 3.37 -23.13
CA LEU A 27 -22.75 2.33 -23.00
C LEU A 27 -21.51 2.65 -23.83
N ARG A 28 -21.69 3.08 -25.09
CA ARG A 28 -20.59 3.52 -25.96
C ARG A 28 -19.81 4.70 -25.37
N LEU A 29 -20.52 5.71 -24.86
CA LEU A 29 -19.91 6.88 -24.23
C LEU A 29 -19.20 6.51 -22.92
N ALA A 30 -19.76 5.58 -22.15
CA ALA A 30 -19.16 5.06 -20.92
C ALA A 30 -17.86 4.30 -21.20
N PHE A 31 -17.81 3.46 -22.24
CA PHE A 31 -16.57 2.79 -22.66
C PHE A 31 -15.51 3.77 -23.13
N GLY A 32 -15.89 4.79 -23.92
CA GLY A 32 -14.96 5.84 -24.34
C GLY A 32 -14.38 6.61 -23.16
N TRP A 33 -15.25 6.98 -22.21
CA TRP A 33 -14.82 7.64 -20.98
C TRP A 33 -13.93 6.75 -20.10
N ALA A 34 -14.27 5.47 -19.96
CA ALA A 34 -13.47 4.52 -19.20
C ALA A 34 -12.07 4.34 -19.82
N ALA A 35 -11.96 4.26 -21.14
CA ALA A 35 -10.67 4.20 -21.84
C ALA A 35 -9.83 5.47 -21.59
N GLU A 36 -10.44 6.66 -21.73
CA GLU A 36 -9.75 7.94 -21.46
C GLU A 36 -9.29 8.07 -20.00
N VAL A 37 -10.08 7.57 -19.05
CA VAL A 37 -9.72 7.59 -17.63
C VAL A 37 -8.64 6.56 -17.31
N LEU A 38 -8.69 5.37 -17.92
CA LEU A 38 -7.68 4.32 -17.74
C LEU A 38 -6.33 4.70 -18.32
N GLU A 39 -6.30 5.44 -19.44
CA GLU A 39 -5.06 6.03 -19.98
C GLU A 39 -4.43 7.08 -19.04
N GLN A 40 -5.22 7.68 -18.16
CA GLN A 40 -4.76 8.66 -17.18
C GLN A 40 -4.37 8.02 -15.83
N VAL A 41 -4.53 6.70 -15.68
CA VAL A 41 -4.04 5.97 -14.51
C VAL A 41 -2.53 5.76 -14.66
N ASP A 42 -1.77 6.81 -14.35
CA ASP A 42 -0.32 6.74 -14.28
C ASP A 42 0.15 5.95 -13.04
N ASP A 43 1.33 5.31 -13.15
CA ASP A 43 2.05 4.58 -12.07
C ASP A 43 2.25 5.43 -10.78
N SER A 44 2.07 6.74 -10.88
CA SER A 44 2.22 7.70 -9.77
C SER A 44 1.13 7.61 -8.71
N ALA A 45 -0.04 7.04 -9.02
CA ALA A 45 -1.17 6.89 -8.08
C ALA A 45 -1.01 5.69 -7.11
N GLY A 46 0.04 4.89 -7.29
CA GLY A 46 0.33 3.70 -6.49
C GLY A 46 -0.50 2.48 -6.92
N GLY A 47 0.09 1.29 -6.78
CA GLY A 47 -0.47 0.04 -7.30
C GLY A 47 -1.86 -0.34 -6.76
N SER A 48 -2.28 0.21 -5.61
CA SER A 48 -3.62 -0.05 -5.05
C SER A 48 -4.76 0.59 -5.85
N HIS A 49 -4.56 1.79 -6.41
CA HIS A 49 -5.57 2.45 -7.25
C HIS A 49 -5.69 1.77 -8.62
N ALA A 50 -4.56 1.37 -9.22
CA ALA A 50 -4.56 0.61 -10.46
C ALA A 50 -5.26 -0.75 -10.30
N LEU A 51 -4.97 -1.47 -9.19
CA LEU A 51 -5.67 -2.72 -8.87
C LEU A 51 -7.17 -2.51 -8.64
N GLY A 52 -7.56 -1.45 -7.93
CA GLY A 52 -8.97 -1.11 -7.72
C GLY A 52 -9.72 -0.83 -9.03
N ALA A 53 -9.10 -0.06 -9.94
CA ALA A 53 -9.65 0.19 -11.27
C ALA A 53 -9.77 -1.10 -12.11
N LEU A 54 -8.80 -2.01 -11.99
CA LEU A 54 -8.82 -3.32 -12.63
C LEU A 54 -9.97 -4.20 -12.12
N PHE A 55 -10.22 -4.22 -10.80
CA PHE A 55 -11.35 -4.96 -10.22
C PHE A 55 -12.70 -4.37 -10.67
N ALA A 56 -12.84 -3.05 -10.67
CA ALA A 56 -14.06 -2.39 -11.13
C ALA A 56 -14.32 -2.63 -12.63
N LEU A 57 -13.25 -2.68 -13.44
CA LEU A 57 -13.35 -3.05 -14.86
C LEU A 57 -13.76 -4.52 -15.02
N ASP A 58 -13.19 -5.42 -14.23
CA ASP A 58 -13.55 -6.85 -14.26
C ASP A 58 -15.02 -7.07 -13.91
N GLU A 59 -15.51 -6.41 -12.85
CA GLU A 59 -16.91 -6.46 -12.44
C GLU A 59 -17.84 -5.93 -13.54
N ALA A 60 -17.49 -4.81 -14.17
CA ALA A 60 -18.24 -4.26 -15.30
C ALA A 60 -18.26 -5.20 -16.52
N LEU A 61 -17.16 -5.92 -16.79
CA LEU A 61 -17.09 -6.91 -17.86
C LEU A 61 -17.90 -8.17 -17.53
N GLU A 62 -17.95 -8.60 -16.27
CA GLU A 62 -18.81 -9.69 -15.83
C GLU A 62 -20.29 -9.36 -16.01
N GLU A 63 -20.72 -8.15 -15.63
CA GLU A 63 -22.08 -7.67 -15.89
C GLU A 63 -22.38 -7.60 -17.40
N GLY A 64 -21.37 -7.21 -18.20
CA GLY A 64 -21.43 -7.18 -19.66
C GLY A 64 -21.73 -8.53 -20.32
N ARG A 65 -21.41 -9.66 -19.69
CA ARG A 65 -21.72 -11.00 -20.24
C ARG A 65 -23.23 -11.23 -20.42
N THR A 66 -24.05 -10.54 -19.64
CA THR A 66 -25.51 -10.60 -19.81
C THR A 66 -25.97 -9.95 -21.11
N LEU A 67 -25.21 -8.97 -21.62
CA LEU A 67 -25.42 -8.33 -22.92
C LEU A 67 -25.05 -9.27 -24.07
N ASP A 68 -23.93 -10.00 -23.95
CA ASP A 68 -23.49 -10.99 -24.95
C ASP A 68 -24.54 -12.06 -25.20
N ALA A 69 -25.23 -12.52 -24.15
CA ALA A 69 -26.33 -13.47 -24.29
C ALA A 69 -27.55 -12.92 -25.06
N ARG A 70 -27.70 -11.59 -25.16
CA ARG A 70 -28.83 -10.91 -25.82
C ARG A 70 -28.50 -10.45 -27.24
N LEU A 71 -27.22 -10.28 -27.58
CA LEU A 71 -26.77 -9.83 -28.91
C LEU A 71 -27.24 -10.72 -30.07
N PRO A 72 -27.21 -12.07 -29.99
CA PRO A 72 -27.70 -12.91 -31.08
C PRO A 72 -29.19 -12.68 -31.40
N GLY A 73 -30.02 -12.45 -30.38
CA GLY A 73 -31.44 -12.14 -30.56
C GLY A 73 -31.67 -10.78 -31.22
N LEU A 74 -30.82 -9.79 -30.89
CA LEU A 74 -30.87 -8.46 -31.49
C LEU A 74 -30.41 -8.48 -32.95
N LEU A 75 -29.37 -9.26 -33.28
CA LEU A 75 -28.92 -9.47 -34.66
C LEU A 75 -29.98 -10.20 -35.49
N ALA A 76 -30.60 -11.25 -34.95
CA ALA A 76 -31.68 -11.95 -35.63
C ALA A 76 -32.87 -11.02 -35.93
N ALA A 77 -33.20 -10.11 -35.03
CA ALA A 77 -34.28 -9.14 -35.21
C ALA A 77 -33.92 -8.00 -36.19
N ALA A 78 -32.64 -7.61 -36.26
CA ALA A 78 -32.17 -6.54 -37.14
C ALA A 78 -32.01 -6.96 -38.61
N ALA A 79 -32.04 -8.27 -38.91
CA ALA A 79 -31.79 -8.83 -40.24
C ALA A 79 -30.61 -8.16 -40.99
N PRO A 80 -29.42 -8.07 -40.36
CA PRO A 80 -28.26 -7.48 -41.00
C PRO A 80 -27.85 -8.36 -42.20
N GLY A 81 -27.36 -7.74 -43.27
CA GLY A 81 -26.80 -8.49 -44.40
C GLY A 81 -25.58 -9.33 -43.98
N ASP A 82 -25.27 -10.39 -44.75
CA ASP A 82 -24.29 -11.44 -44.44
C ASP A 82 -22.93 -10.92 -43.96
N ARG A 83 -22.47 -9.78 -44.48
CA ARG A 83 -21.19 -9.17 -44.11
C ARG A 83 -21.16 -8.70 -42.65
N VAL A 84 -22.23 -8.07 -42.18
CA VAL A 84 -22.31 -7.57 -40.79
C VAL A 84 -22.54 -8.72 -39.82
N ALA A 85 -23.29 -9.75 -40.24
CA ALA A 85 -23.43 -10.97 -39.46
C ALA A 85 -22.07 -11.67 -39.26
N GLY A 86 -21.30 -11.86 -40.35
CA GLY A 86 -19.96 -12.47 -40.28
C GLY A 86 -18.97 -11.67 -39.42
N ASP A 87 -18.92 -10.35 -39.57
CA ASP A 87 -18.05 -9.49 -38.74
C ASP A 87 -18.38 -9.57 -37.25
N VAL A 88 -19.67 -9.72 -36.89
CA VAL A 88 -20.08 -9.86 -35.49
C VAL A 88 -19.77 -11.26 -34.96
N GLU A 89 -20.00 -12.32 -35.74
CA GLU A 89 -19.62 -13.68 -35.37
C GLU A 89 -18.09 -13.81 -35.16
N ASP A 90 -17.28 -13.20 -36.03
CA ASP A 90 -15.82 -13.16 -35.87
C ASP A 90 -15.40 -12.43 -34.59
N ARG A 91 -16.05 -11.31 -34.26
CA ARG A 91 -15.78 -10.57 -33.01
C ARG A 91 -16.21 -11.36 -31.78
N MET A 92 -17.37 -12.02 -31.81
CA MET A 92 -17.82 -12.89 -30.72
C MET A 92 -16.83 -14.03 -30.49
N ARG A 93 -16.35 -14.67 -31.56
CA ARG A 93 -15.35 -15.74 -31.47
C ARG A 93 -14.06 -15.25 -30.80
N ARG A 94 -13.52 -14.12 -31.24
CA ARG A 94 -12.32 -13.51 -30.63
C ARG A 94 -12.54 -13.14 -29.17
N HIS A 95 -13.73 -12.63 -28.82
CA HIS A 95 -14.06 -12.34 -27.43
C HIS A 95 -14.05 -13.62 -26.59
N THR A 96 -14.71 -14.69 -27.05
CA THR A 96 -14.69 -15.99 -26.36
C THR A 96 -13.26 -16.50 -26.18
N GLU A 97 -12.44 -16.51 -27.24
CA GLU A 97 -11.02 -16.92 -27.18
C GLU A 97 -10.23 -16.11 -26.14
N LEU A 98 -10.40 -14.78 -26.11
CA LEU A 98 -9.74 -13.93 -25.12
C LEU A 98 -10.25 -14.20 -23.70
N THR A 99 -11.55 -14.44 -23.50
CA THR A 99 -12.09 -14.80 -22.18
C THR A 99 -11.54 -16.13 -21.68
N GLU A 100 -11.36 -17.12 -22.56
CA GLU A 100 -10.73 -18.39 -22.23
C GLU A 100 -9.25 -18.20 -21.87
N GLN A 101 -8.52 -17.36 -22.60
CA GLN A 101 -7.12 -17.03 -22.28
C GLN A 101 -6.99 -16.33 -20.92
N VAL A 102 -7.88 -15.37 -20.62
CA VAL A 102 -7.90 -14.69 -19.32
C VAL A 102 -8.24 -15.67 -18.19
N ALA A 103 -9.19 -16.59 -18.42
CA ALA A 103 -9.53 -17.61 -17.44
C ALA A 103 -8.35 -18.57 -17.17
N ALA A 104 -7.63 -19.00 -18.21
CA ALA A 104 -6.43 -19.82 -18.08
C ALA A 104 -5.32 -19.08 -17.30
N ALA A 105 -5.05 -17.82 -17.65
CA ALA A 105 -4.06 -17.01 -16.94
C ALA A 105 -4.42 -16.79 -15.45
N ARG A 106 -5.72 -16.65 -15.13
CA ARG A 106 -6.19 -16.59 -13.73
C ARG A 106 -5.95 -17.90 -12.98
N ALA A 107 -6.20 -19.04 -13.63
CA ALA A 107 -5.93 -20.35 -13.04
C ALA A 107 -4.44 -20.55 -12.77
N ASP A 108 -3.58 -20.15 -13.71
CA ASP A 108 -2.12 -20.20 -13.54
C ASP A 108 -1.65 -19.32 -12.38
N LEU A 109 -2.15 -18.09 -12.28
CA LEU A 109 -1.83 -17.17 -11.19
C LEU A 109 -2.32 -17.69 -9.83
N ALA A 110 -3.50 -18.29 -9.77
CA ALA A 110 -3.98 -18.95 -8.55
C ALA A 110 -3.08 -20.13 -8.16
N GLY A 111 -2.61 -20.92 -9.13
CA GLY A 111 -1.63 -21.98 -8.91
C GLY A 111 -0.30 -21.48 -8.36
N LEU A 112 0.22 -20.37 -8.90
CA LEU A 112 1.44 -19.73 -8.41
C LEU A 112 1.28 -19.21 -6.97
N ARG A 113 0.15 -18.56 -6.64
CA ARG A 113 -0.14 -18.11 -5.26
C ARG A 113 -0.21 -19.26 -4.27
N ALA A 114 -0.86 -20.36 -4.64
CA ALA A 114 -0.91 -21.56 -3.81
C ALA A 114 0.49 -22.17 -3.60
N ALA A 115 1.35 -22.13 -4.62
CA ALA A 115 2.75 -22.57 -4.50
C ALA A 115 3.57 -21.63 -3.60
N GLU A 116 3.39 -20.32 -3.69
CA GLU A 116 4.02 -19.33 -2.81
C GLU A 116 3.61 -19.55 -1.34
N GLU A 117 2.32 -19.73 -1.06
CA GLU A 117 1.82 -20.03 0.28
C GLU A 117 2.40 -21.35 0.82
N ALA A 118 2.48 -22.39 -0.02
CA ALA A 118 3.10 -23.65 0.36
C ALA A 118 4.59 -23.50 0.69
N LEU A 119 5.34 -22.67 -0.07
CA LEU A 119 6.74 -22.37 0.21
C LEU A 119 6.91 -21.56 1.51
N ALA A 120 6.05 -20.57 1.75
CA ALA A 120 6.05 -19.80 3.00
C ALA A 120 5.81 -20.71 4.22
N ASN A 121 4.86 -21.65 4.12
CA ASN A 121 4.60 -22.64 5.16
C ASN A 121 5.82 -23.55 5.40
N ARG A 122 6.46 -24.05 4.34
CA ARG A 122 7.70 -24.86 4.46
C ARG A 122 8.84 -24.08 5.10
N LEU A 123 9.00 -22.79 4.81
CA LEU A 123 10.01 -21.94 5.46
C LEU A 123 9.73 -21.80 6.96
N ALA A 124 8.47 -21.58 7.36
CA ALA A 124 8.08 -21.52 8.76
C ALA A 124 8.32 -22.86 9.50
N GLU A 125 8.06 -24.00 8.82
CA GLU A 125 8.42 -25.33 9.34
C GLU A 125 9.93 -25.48 9.52
N HIS A 126 10.74 -25.08 8.54
CA HIS A 126 12.20 -25.12 8.64
C HIS A 126 12.75 -24.24 9.77
N GLU A 127 12.19 -23.05 9.98
CA GLU A 127 12.55 -22.20 11.12
C GLU A 127 12.23 -22.88 12.46
N THR A 128 11.07 -23.54 12.55
CA THR A 128 10.68 -24.30 13.74
C THR A 128 11.65 -25.45 13.99
N LEU A 129 12.02 -26.20 12.94
CA LEU A 129 13.02 -27.27 13.02
C LEU A 129 14.41 -26.74 13.43
N ARG A 130 14.84 -25.57 12.92
CA ARG A 130 16.10 -24.93 13.35
C ARG A 130 16.10 -24.62 14.84
N ARG A 131 15.02 -24.03 15.36
CA ARG A 131 14.86 -23.78 16.81
C ARG A 131 14.93 -25.07 17.61
N GLN A 132 14.32 -26.15 17.13
CA GLN A 132 14.40 -27.47 17.78
C GLN A 132 15.82 -28.03 17.79
N VAL A 133 16.56 -27.92 16.68
CA VAL A 133 17.97 -28.34 16.61
C VAL A 133 18.85 -27.54 17.56
N ASP A 134 18.64 -26.23 17.67
CA ASP A 134 19.41 -25.39 18.59
C ASP A 134 19.12 -25.73 20.06
N GLU A 135 17.87 -26.03 20.39
CA GLU A 135 17.49 -26.51 21.72
C GLU A 135 18.10 -27.91 22.01
N LEU A 136 18.16 -28.81 21.03
CA LEU A 136 18.84 -30.10 21.19
C LEU A 136 20.35 -29.92 21.42
N ARG A 137 21.02 -29.06 20.64
CA ARG A 137 22.44 -28.73 20.84
C ARG A 137 22.71 -28.05 22.19
N ARG A 138 21.75 -27.27 22.69
CA ARG A 138 21.83 -26.70 24.04
C ARG A 138 21.73 -27.79 25.10
N ARG A 139 20.81 -28.74 24.95
CA ARG A 139 20.68 -29.89 25.87
C ARG A 139 21.91 -30.78 25.85
N GLU A 140 22.48 -31.06 24.69
CA GLU A 140 23.73 -31.82 24.56
C GLU A 140 24.88 -31.13 25.30
N ARG A 141 25.03 -29.81 25.14
CA ARG A 141 26.01 -29.02 25.90
C ARG A 141 25.79 -29.08 27.41
N LEU A 142 24.53 -29.08 27.87
CA LEU A 142 24.20 -29.22 29.29
C LEU A 142 24.55 -30.61 29.83
N VAL A 143 24.34 -31.68 29.05
CA VAL A 143 24.74 -33.04 29.44
C VAL A 143 26.26 -33.13 29.58
N LEU A 144 27.03 -32.64 28.61
CA LEU A 144 28.49 -32.62 28.70
C LEU A 144 28.99 -31.81 29.92
N ALA A 145 28.31 -30.71 30.25
CA ALA A 145 28.63 -29.93 31.44
C ALA A 145 28.30 -30.68 32.74
N LEU A 146 27.24 -31.49 32.77
CA LEU A 146 26.90 -32.33 33.92
C LEU A 146 27.94 -33.44 34.13
N ASP A 147 28.37 -34.11 33.07
CA ASP A 147 29.41 -35.14 33.14
C ASP A 147 30.73 -34.56 33.68
N ALA A 148 31.14 -33.39 33.19
CA ALA A 148 32.32 -32.68 33.69
C ALA A 148 32.18 -32.27 35.17
N LEU A 149 30.99 -31.87 35.63
CA LEU A 149 30.74 -31.57 37.05
C LEU A 149 30.79 -32.84 37.91
N GLN A 150 30.33 -33.98 37.40
CA GLN A 150 30.40 -35.26 38.10
C GLN A 150 31.86 -35.73 38.24
N GLU A 151 32.67 -35.63 37.19
CA GLU A 151 34.12 -35.90 37.26
C GLU A 151 34.82 -34.99 38.29
N GLN A 152 34.46 -33.69 38.32
CA GLN A 152 34.98 -32.78 39.33
C GLN A 152 34.59 -33.19 40.75
N GLN A 153 33.35 -33.65 40.95
CA GLN A 153 32.87 -34.13 42.24
C GLN A 153 33.62 -35.39 42.70
N GLU A 154 33.88 -36.33 41.79
CA GLU A 154 34.67 -37.54 42.06
C GLU A 154 36.09 -37.18 42.47
N VAL A 155 36.77 -36.29 41.72
CA VAL A 155 38.12 -35.80 42.06
C VAL A 155 38.16 -35.12 43.43
N ILE A 156 37.16 -34.30 43.76
CA ILE A 156 37.05 -33.65 45.08
C ILE A 156 36.85 -34.71 46.17
N THR A 157 36.00 -35.71 45.94
CA THR A 157 35.71 -36.78 46.90
C THR A 157 36.94 -37.63 47.17
N ASP A 158 37.68 -38.01 46.13
CA ASP A 158 38.93 -38.76 46.23
C ASP A 158 40.01 -37.98 46.99
N ARG A 159 40.13 -36.68 46.70
CA ARG A 159 41.06 -35.79 47.44
C ARG A 159 40.68 -35.69 48.91
N LEU A 160 39.39 -35.52 49.23
CA LEU A 160 38.92 -35.48 50.62
C LEU A 160 39.15 -36.81 51.35
N ALA A 161 38.97 -37.94 50.67
CA ALA A 161 39.27 -39.27 51.23
C ALA A 161 40.78 -39.44 51.47
N ALA A 162 41.62 -39.02 50.52
CA ALA A 162 43.07 -39.07 50.64
C ALA A 162 43.63 -38.16 51.75
N LEU A 163 42.98 -37.01 52.00
CA LEU A 163 43.30 -36.12 53.13
C LEU A 163 42.89 -36.73 54.48
N ARG A 164 41.74 -37.42 54.55
CA ARG A 164 41.29 -38.10 55.78
C ARG A 164 42.10 -39.36 56.13
N GLY A 165 42.71 -40.01 55.14
CA GLY A 165 43.49 -41.24 55.34
C GLY A 165 44.96 -41.03 55.74
N ARG A 166 45.48 -39.79 55.70
CA ARG A 166 46.87 -39.47 56.02
C ARG A 166 46.97 -38.65 57.30
N ASP A 167 46.79 -39.31 58.44
CA ASP A 167 46.99 -38.70 59.78
C ASP A 167 48.33 -39.09 60.44
N THR A 168 49.30 -39.62 59.69
CA THR A 168 50.65 -39.90 60.21
C THR A 168 51.74 -39.51 59.19
N GLY A 169 52.42 -38.38 59.43
CA GLY A 169 53.58 -37.91 58.63
C GLY A 169 53.30 -36.76 57.65
N VAL A 170 52.46 -35.81 58.07
CA VAL A 170 51.70 -34.92 57.20
C VAL A 170 52.52 -33.80 56.53
N GLU A 171 53.63 -33.32 57.09
CA GLU A 171 54.26 -32.08 56.58
C GLU A 171 55.16 -32.26 55.34
N GLU A 172 56.00 -33.30 55.29
CA GLU A 172 56.93 -33.50 54.16
C GLU A 172 56.19 -33.98 52.89
N ALA A 173 55.21 -34.88 53.06
CA ALA A 173 54.39 -35.37 51.96
C ALA A 173 53.40 -34.30 51.46
N LEU A 174 52.91 -33.41 52.34
CA LEU A 174 52.16 -32.22 51.91
C LEU A 174 53.03 -31.27 51.10
N ARG A 175 54.30 -31.09 51.47
CA ARG A 175 55.21 -30.20 50.73
C ARG A 175 55.50 -30.73 49.33
N THR A 176 55.84 -32.01 49.20
CA THR A 176 56.16 -32.61 47.89
C THR A 176 54.91 -32.77 47.00
N SER A 177 53.75 -33.08 47.58
CA SER A 177 52.49 -33.12 46.83
C SER A 177 51.98 -31.72 46.48
N SER A 178 52.24 -30.70 47.31
CA SER A 178 51.95 -29.30 46.97
C SER A 178 52.83 -28.84 45.82
N ASP A 179 54.14 -29.13 45.81
CA ASP A 179 55.02 -28.78 44.69
C ASP A 179 54.64 -29.50 43.38
N ALA A 180 54.21 -30.77 43.47
CA ALA A 180 53.73 -31.52 42.31
C ALA A 180 52.39 -31.01 41.79
N LEU A 181 51.48 -30.60 42.68
CA LEU A 181 50.21 -29.96 42.31
C LEU A 181 50.43 -28.56 41.71
N VAL A 182 51.39 -27.79 42.23
CA VAL A 182 51.77 -26.49 41.67
C VAL A 182 52.29 -26.68 40.24
N ARG A 183 53.23 -27.61 40.02
CA ARG A 183 53.74 -27.91 38.67
C ARG A 183 52.66 -28.43 37.71
N LEU A 184 51.80 -29.34 38.15
CA LEU A 184 50.70 -29.83 37.32
C LEU A 184 49.70 -28.71 36.99
N SER A 185 49.43 -27.82 37.94
CA SER A 185 48.57 -26.65 37.71
C SER A 185 49.21 -25.64 36.76
N GLU A 186 50.53 -25.43 36.83
CA GLU A 186 51.28 -24.59 35.91
C GLU A 186 51.30 -25.17 34.49
N ASP A 187 51.54 -26.48 34.35
CA ASP A 187 51.51 -27.17 33.06
C ASP A 187 50.11 -27.19 32.44
N GLN A 188 49.06 -27.43 33.26
CA GLN A 188 47.67 -27.34 32.79
C GLN A 188 47.29 -25.91 32.42
N LEU A 189 47.74 -24.91 33.17
CA LEU A 189 47.56 -23.49 32.81
C LEU A 189 48.30 -23.13 31.52
N ALA A 190 49.50 -23.66 31.30
CA ALA A 190 50.27 -23.43 30.08
C ALA A 190 49.60 -24.03 28.84
N VAL A 191 48.91 -25.18 28.98
CA VAL A 191 48.15 -25.82 27.89
C VAL A 191 46.79 -25.12 27.67
N LEU A 192 46.11 -24.69 28.74
CA LEU A 192 44.82 -24.00 28.66
C LEU A 192 44.94 -22.55 28.20
N ALA A 193 46.04 -21.86 28.49
CA ALA A 193 46.26 -20.46 28.10
C ALA A 193 46.13 -20.21 26.58
N PRO A 194 46.74 -20.98 25.66
CA PRO A 194 46.58 -20.77 24.23
C PRO A 194 45.17 -21.13 23.73
N GLN A 195 44.52 -22.15 24.29
CA GLN A 195 43.15 -22.53 23.92
C GLN A 195 42.13 -21.48 24.36
N THR A 196 42.26 -20.99 25.60
CA THR A 196 41.41 -19.90 26.11
C THR A 196 41.64 -18.62 25.31
N ARG A 197 42.89 -18.32 24.93
CA ARG A 197 43.19 -17.19 24.04
C ARG A 197 42.54 -17.32 22.67
N GLN A 198 42.61 -18.49 22.02
CA GLN A 198 41.93 -18.72 20.75
C GLN A 198 40.41 -18.62 20.84
N LEU A 199 39.81 -19.11 21.95
CA LEU A 199 38.37 -18.97 22.17
C LEU A 199 37.97 -17.51 22.40
N LEU A 200 38.78 -16.73 23.13
CA LEU A 200 38.56 -15.29 23.32
C LEU A 200 38.72 -14.53 22.00
N ASP A 201 39.71 -14.87 21.18
CA ASP A 201 39.88 -14.25 19.86
C ASP A 201 38.69 -14.55 18.92
N ARG A 202 38.17 -15.79 18.94
CA ARG A 202 36.95 -16.17 18.20
C ARG A 202 35.71 -15.46 18.74
N ALA A 203 35.58 -15.33 20.05
CA ALA A 203 34.47 -14.62 20.68
C ALA A 203 34.52 -13.12 20.33
N ALA A 204 35.70 -12.51 20.35
CA ALA A 204 35.90 -11.13 19.95
C ALA A 204 35.58 -10.91 18.46
N ALA A 205 35.99 -11.83 17.58
CA ALA A 205 35.64 -11.77 16.15
C ALA A 205 34.11 -11.87 15.94
N ALA A 206 33.45 -12.82 16.62
CA ALA A 206 31.99 -12.98 16.55
C ALA A 206 31.25 -11.75 17.12
N GLN A 207 31.77 -11.13 18.19
CA GLN A 207 31.23 -9.87 18.72
C GLN A 207 31.41 -8.71 17.73
N GLY A 208 32.53 -8.65 17.02
CA GLY A 208 32.75 -7.67 15.95
C GLY A 208 31.76 -7.84 14.81
N GLU A 209 31.57 -9.07 14.33
CA GLU A 209 30.58 -9.37 13.28
C GLU A 209 29.14 -9.03 13.72
N LEU A 210 28.80 -9.28 15.00
CA LEU A 210 27.50 -8.91 15.56
C LEU A 210 27.33 -7.39 15.61
N ALA A 211 28.33 -6.64 16.09
CA ALA A 211 28.29 -5.18 16.13
C ALA A 211 28.13 -4.58 14.72
N ASP A 212 28.86 -5.10 13.73
CA ASP A 212 28.73 -4.68 12.33
C ASP A 212 27.33 -4.96 11.76
N ALA A 213 26.72 -6.07 12.16
CA ALA A 213 25.35 -6.42 11.75
C ALA A 213 24.31 -5.51 12.42
N GLU A 214 24.47 -5.22 13.71
CA GLU A 214 23.62 -4.29 14.47
C GLU A 214 23.70 -2.87 13.89
N ASP A 215 24.90 -2.40 13.53
CA ASP A 215 25.09 -1.10 12.90
C ASP A 215 24.40 -1.01 11.53
N LYS A 216 24.50 -2.05 10.71
CA LYS A 216 23.78 -2.13 9.42
C LYS A 216 22.27 -2.12 9.63
N TYR A 217 21.78 -2.84 10.64
CA TYR A 217 20.36 -2.85 10.97
C TYR A 217 19.87 -1.49 11.48
N GLY A 218 20.66 -0.82 12.33
CA GLY A 218 20.39 0.53 12.80
C GLY A 218 20.34 1.54 11.66
N GLN A 219 21.27 1.45 10.69
CA GLN A 219 21.23 2.25 9.46
C GLN A 219 19.96 1.98 8.64
N GLY A 220 19.56 0.72 8.52
CA GLY A 220 18.32 0.32 7.85
C GLY A 220 17.06 0.91 8.50
N ILE A 221 16.98 0.87 9.85
CA ILE A 221 15.89 1.51 10.60
C ILE A 221 15.90 3.03 10.37
N GLY A 222 17.08 3.67 10.41
CA GLY A 222 17.22 5.10 10.15
C GLY A 222 16.72 5.50 8.76
N GLN A 223 17.07 4.71 7.74
CA GLN A 223 16.58 4.92 6.37
C GLN A 223 15.07 4.72 6.27
N LEU A 224 14.51 3.70 6.93
CA LEU A 224 13.07 3.45 6.94
C LEU A 224 12.30 4.58 7.63
N ALA A 225 12.79 5.08 8.76
CA ALA A 225 12.22 6.23 9.44
C ALA A 225 12.26 7.48 8.55
N ALA A 226 13.38 7.75 7.86
CA ALA A 226 13.49 8.87 6.93
C ALA A 226 12.50 8.76 5.75
N CYS A 227 12.33 7.56 5.19
CA CYS A 227 11.33 7.29 4.16
C CYS A 227 9.90 7.53 4.67
N GLN A 228 9.58 7.10 5.90
CA GLN A 228 8.27 7.34 6.51
C GLN A 228 8.01 8.82 6.76
N THR A 229 8.99 9.59 7.27
CA THR A 229 8.87 11.04 7.42
C THR A 229 8.62 11.72 6.07
N ARG A 230 9.36 11.30 5.03
CA ARG A 230 9.16 11.83 3.67
C ARG A 230 7.77 11.52 3.13
N LEU A 231 7.26 10.31 3.37
CA LEU A 231 5.92 9.91 2.98
C LEU A 231 4.85 10.71 3.72
N ALA A 232 5.01 10.95 5.02
CA ALA A 232 4.11 11.80 5.80
C ALA A 232 4.10 13.25 5.28
N GLN A 233 5.28 13.81 4.98
CA GLN A 233 5.39 15.16 4.42
C GLN A 233 4.73 15.28 3.03
N ILE A 234 4.87 14.24 2.20
CA ILE A 234 4.18 14.12 0.91
C ILE A 234 2.67 14.08 1.15
N GLN A 235 2.18 13.21 2.03
CA GLN A 235 0.76 13.11 2.34
C GLN A 235 0.16 14.43 2.87
N GLU A 236 0.89 15.15 3.72
CA GLU A 236 0.46 16.45 4.23
C GLU A 236 0.38 17.50 3.11
N THR A 237 1.42 17.61 2.28
CA THR A 237 1.44 18.56 1.16
C THR A 237 0.38 18.26 0.10
N TYR A 238 0.18 17.00 -0.26
CA TYR A 238 -0.87 16.62 -1.21
C TYR A 238 -2.28 16.68 -0.58
N GLY A 239 -2.41 16.36 0.71
CA GLY A 239 -3.65 16.51 1.46
C GLY A 239 -4.12 17.96 1.52
N ALA A 240 -3.21 18.89 1.76
CA ALA A 240 -3.50 20.33 1.74
C ALA A 240 -3.98 20.79 0.34
N ARG A 241 -3.33 20.34 -0.73
CA ARG A 241 -3.74 20.63 -2.12
C ARG A 241 -5.11 20.05 -2.47
N LEU A 242 -5.37 18.80 -2.09
CA LEU A 242 -6.68 18.18 -2.29
C LEU A 242 -7.79 18.91 -1.50
N ALA A 243 -7.49 19.32 -0.27
CA ALA A 243 -8.42 20.11 0.53
C ALA A 243 -8.71 21.49 -0.07
N SER A 244 -7.73 22.15 -0.70
CA SER A 244 -7.98 23.40 -1.43
C SER A 244 -8.82 23.15 -2.68
N LEU A 245 -8.53 22.11 -3.47
CA LEU A 245 -9.30 21.79 -4.68
C LEU A 245 -10.75 21.42 -4.36
N ARG A 246 -10.99 20.67 -3.28
CA ARG A 246 -12.35 20.36 -2.80
C ARG A 246 -13.11 21.61 -2.39
N ARG A 247 -12.44 22.59 -1.78
CA ARG A 247 -13.04 23.89 -1.44
C ARG A 247 -13.43 24.67 -2.70
N TYR A 248 -12.56 24.73 -3.71
CA TYR A 248 -12.89 25.34 -5.01
C TYR A 248 -14.07 24.64 -5.69
N ALA A 249 -14.05 23.30 -5.77
CA ALA A 249 -15.16 22.54 -6.36
C ALA A 249 -16.48 22.66 -5.58
N ALA A 250 -16.44 22.95 -4.28
CA ALA A 250 -17.64 23.28 -3.51
C ALA A 250 -18.13 24.70 -3.83
N ALA A 251 -17.24 25.69 -3.86
CA ALA A 251 -17.58 27.06 -4.26
C ALA A 251 -18.16 27.14 -5.67
N ASP A 252 -17.60 26.40 -6.63
CA ASP A 252 -18.11 26.32 -8.00
C ASP A 252 -19.52 25.73 -8.06
N ARG A 253 -19.82 24.73 -7.23
CA ARG A 253 -21.16 24.15 -7.13
C ARG A 253 -22.16 25.11 -6.50
N ASP A 254 -21.75 25.85 -5.48
CA ASP A 254 -22.60 26.84 -4.83
C ASP A 254 -22.88 28.03 -5.78
N LEU A 255 -21.89 28.44 -6.57
CA LEU A 255 -22.04 29.44 -7.62
C LEU A 255 -22.96 28.94 -8.75
N ALA A 256 -22.76 27.70 -9.21
CA ALA A 256 -23.65 27.07 -10.18
C ALA A 256 -25.08 26.95 -9.65
N ARG A 257 -25.28 26.65 -8.36
CA ARG A 257 -26.60 26.63 -7.72
C ARG A 257 -27.21 28.03 -7.66
N ALA A 258 -26.44 29.04 -7.27
CA ALA A 258 -26.92 30.43 -7.22
C ALA A 258 -27.31 30.96 -8.62
N LEU A 259 -26.60 30.55 -9.66
CA LEU A 259 -26.93 30.86 -11.05
C LEU A 259 -28.12 30.03 -11.58
N GLY A 260 -28.27 28.81 -11.09
CA GLY A 260 -29.33 27.86 -11.48
C GLY A 260 -30.65 28.01 -10.73
N GLU A 261 -30.70 28.73 -9.60
CA GLU A 261 -31.95 29.03 -8.90
C GLU A 261 -32.77 30.08 -9.69
N PRO A 262 -33.91 29.69 -10.29
CA PRO A 262 -34.84 30.63 -10.86
C PRO A 262 -35.56 31.31 -9.69
N ARG A 263 -35.26 32.57 -9.45
CA ARG A 263 -35.97 33.36 -8.44
C ARG A 263 -37.38 33.67 -8.95
N GLY A 264 -38.32 32.78 -8.61
CA GLY A 264 -39.75 33.05 -8.57
C GLY A 264 -40.49 33.08 -9.91
N ALA A 265 -40.97 31.92 -10.37
CA ALA A 265 -42.22 31.86 -11.13
C ALA A 265 -43.15 30.88 -10.39
N ALA A 266 -44.12 31.45 -9.69
CA ALA A 266 -45.14 30.71 -8.97
C ALA A 266 -45.90 29.78 -9.93
N ALA A 267 -46.26 28.61 -9.42
CA ALA A 267 -47.05 27.59 -10.09
C ALA A 267 -48.30 28.21 -10.76
N GLY A 268 -48.41 28.05 -12.07
CA GLY A 268 -49.56 28.51 -12.84
C GLY A 268 -49.41 28.19 -14.31
N THR A 269 -50.21 27.23 -14.77
CA THR A 269 -50.42 26.85 -16.17
C THR A 269 -50.59 28.06 -17.09
N ALA A 270 -49.67 28.27 -18.05
CA ALA A 270 -49.92 29.15 -19.19
C ALA A 270 -49.08 28.77 -20.42
N THR A 271 -49.74 28.90 -21.56
CA THR A 271 -49.37 28.57 -22.94
C THR A 271 -48.18 29.36 -23.50
N PRO A 272 -47.55 28.87 -24.60
CA PRO A 272 -46.35 29.47 -25.17
C PRO A 272 -46.69 30.59 -26.15
N ARG A 273 -46.48 31.85 -25.73
CA ARG A 273 -46.08 33.00 -26.55
C ARG A 273 -46.14 34.26 -25.68
N GLN A 274 -45.03 34.61 -25.04
CA GLN A 274 -44.82 35.96 -24.54
C GLN A 274 -43.48 36.44 -25.08
N HIS A 275 -43.55 37.39 -26.01
CA HIS A 275 -42.42 38.24 -26.33
C HIS A 275 -42.11 39.04 -25.06
N LEU A 276 -40.97 38.72 -24.42
CA LEU A 276 -40.44 39.50 -23.31
C LEU A 276 -40.36 40.98 -23.75
N SER A 277 -40.99 41.84 -22.99
CA SER A 277 -40.95 43.28 -23.23
C SER A 277 -39.53 43.81 -22.99
N LEU A 278 -39.12 44.86 -23.71
CA LEU A 278 -37.78 45.47 -23.56
C LEU A 278 -37.48 45.82 -22.09
N ALA A 279 -38.49 46.25 -21.33
CA ALA A 279 -38.38 46.57 -19.92
C ALA A 279 -38.05 45.34 -19.03
N GLU A 280 -38.56 44.14 -19.38
CA GLU A 280 -38.23 42.90 -18.67
C GLU A 280 -36.81 42.43 -18.99
N VAL A 281 -36.34 42.65 -20.21
CA VAL A 281 -34.95 42.39 -20.61
C VAL A 281 -33.99 43.37 -19.93
N GLU A 282 -34.34 44.65 -19.84
CA GLU A 282 -33.57 45.66 -19.12
C GLU A 282 -33.52 45.38 -17.61
N ALA A 283 -34.64 44.96 -17.02
CA ALA A 283 -34.67 44.56 -15.61
C ALA A 283 -33.82 43.31 -15.35
N ALA A 284 -33.87 42.31 -16.24
CA ALA A 284 -33.03 41.12 -16.15
C ALA A 284 -31.54 41.44 -16.35
N ALA A 285 -31.20 42.36 -17.26
CA ALA A 285 -29.83 42.81 -17.48
C ALA A 285 -29.29 43.60 -16.28
N ALA A 286 -30.09 44.51 -15.70
CA ALA A 286 -29.73 45.24 -14.49
C ALA A 286 -29.56 44.32 -13.27
N ASP A 287 -30.34 43.24 -13.20
CA ASP A 287 -30.19 42.22 -12.16
C ASP A 287 -28.90 41.39 -12.34
N MET A 288 -28.62 40.95 -13.57
CA MET A 288 -27.36 40.28 -13.90
C MET A 288 -26.16 41.16 -13.59
N GLU A 289 -26.21 42.45 -13.93
CA GLU A 289 -25.12 43.39 -13.66
C GLU A 289 -24.89 43.58 -12.15
N ARG A 290 -25.95 43.66 -11.33
CA ARG A 290 -25.82 43.70 -9.86
C ARG A 290 -25.21 42.42 -9.30
N ARG A 291 -25.60 41.25 -9.82
CA ARG A 291 -25.07 39.96 -9.37
C ARG A 291 -23.60 39.78 -9.75
N LEU A 292 -23.19 40.25 -10.93
CA LEU A 292 -21.79 40.28 -11.34
C LEU A 292 -20.96 41.19 -10.44
N ARG A 293 -21.44 42.41 -10.13
CA ARG A 293 -20.73 43.31 -9.18
C ARG A 293 -20.57 42.69 -7.79
N ALA A 294 -21.61 42.01 -7.28
CA ALA A 294 -21.52 41.32 -5.99
C ALA A 294 -20.53 40.13 -6.01
N ALA A 295 -20.46 39.41 -7.14
CA ALA A 295 -19.47 38.35 -7.33
C ALA A 295 -18.04 38.91 -7.40
N ASP A 296 -17.84 40.03 -8.12
CA ASP A 296 -16.54 40.70 -8.22
C ASP A 296 -16.07 41.27 -6.88
N GLU A 297 -16.98 41.79 -6.05
CA GLU A 297 -16.68 42.22 -4.68
C GLU A 297 -16.27 41.04 -3.78
N CYS A 298 -16.99 39.93 -3.87
CA CYS A 298 -16.64 38.70 -3.14
C CYS A 298 -15.27 38.17 -3.57
N LEU A 299 -14.97 38.17 -4.87
CA LEU A 299 -13.67 37.77 -5.40
C LEU A 299 -12.55 38.70 -4.92
N HIS A 300 -12.78 40.01 -4.91
CA HIS A 300 -11.84 41.00 -4.35
C HIS A 300 -11.59 40.75 -2.86
N GLN A 301 -12.62 40.43 -2.08
CA GLN A 301 -12.48 40.10 -0.66
C GLN A 301 -11.62 38.84 -0.46
N VAL A 302 -11.85 37.79 -1.24
CA VAL A 302 -11.06 36.55 -1.16
C VAL A 302 -9.61 36.78 -1.56
N ILE A 303 -9.36 37.59 -2.59
CA ILE A 303 -7.99 37.97 -3.00
C ILE A 303 -7.32 38.79 -1.90
N ALA A 304 -8.00 39.80 -1.33
CA ALA A 304 -7.46 40.61 -0.24
C ALA A 304 -7.17 39.78 1.02
N GLU A 305 -8.04 38.82 1.38
CA GLU A 305 -7.79 37.88 2.48
C GLU A 305 -6.58 36.99 2.21
N ARG A 306 -6.40 36.55 0.96
CA ARG A 306 -5.26 35.74 0.56
C ARG A 306 -3.95 36.53 0.61
N GLU A 307 -3.96 37.76 0.12
CA GLU A 307 -2.79 38.66 0.19
C GLU A 307 -2.43 39.00 1.64
N ALA A 308 -3.43 39.20 2.51
CA ALA A 308 -3.22 39.39 3.95
C ALA A 308 -2.59 38.16 4.61
N ARG A 309 -3.11 36.94 4.33
CA ARG A 309 -2.52 35.69 4.83
C ARG A 309 -1.11 35.45 4.30
N ASP A 310 -0.84 35.82 3.05
CA ASP A 310 0.50 35.72 2.45
C ASP A 310 1.48 36.75 3.05
N HIS A 311 1.01 37.93 3.46
CA HIS A 311 1.80 38.92 4.20
C HIS A 311 2.06 38.50 5.66
N GLU A 312 1.06 37.95 6.34
CA GLU A 312 1.23 37.35 7.68
C GLU A 312 2.20 36.17 7.61
N GLY A 313 2.06 35.27 6.64
CA GLY A 313 2.97 34.15 6.41
C GLY A 313 4.41 34.57 6.07
N ARG A 314 4.62 35.73 5.42
CA ARG A 314 5.96 36.30 5.19
C ARG A 314 6.54 37.00 6.42
N SER A 315 5.71 37.55 7.31
CA SER A 315 6.15 38.20 8.55
C SER A 315 6.57 37.21 9.66
N VAL A 316 6.17 35.94 9.56
CA VAL A 316 6.45 34.88 10.55
C VAL A 316 7.72 34.07 10.23
N VAL A 317 8.57 34.52 9.30
CA VAL A 317 9.97 34.06 9.22
C VAL A 317 10.88 35.11 9.85
N PRO A 318 11.00 35.18 11.19
CA PRO A 318 12.14 35.83 11.80
C PRO A 318 13.36 34.98 11.44
N TRP A 319 14.23 35.49 10.56
CA TRP A 319 15.61 35.03 10.50
C TRP A 319 16.26 35.32 11.85
N ALA A 320 16.16 34.36 12.77
CA ALA A 320 17.04 34.29 13.92
C ALA A 320 18.41 33.82 13.42
N ARG A 321 19.35 34.77 13.40
CA ARG A 321 20.78 34.50 13.52
C ARG A 321 21.14 34.34 14.99
#